data_AF-A0A2L0CWZ2-F1
#
_entry.id   AF-A0A2L0CWZ2-F1
#
_cell.length_a   1.000
_cell.length_b   1.000
_cell.length_c   1.000
_cell.angle_alpha   90.00
_cell.angle_beta   90.00
_cell.angle_gamma   90.00
#
_symmetry.space_group_name_H-M   'P 1'
#
loop_
_entity.id
_entity.type
_entity.pdbx_description
1 polymer ?
#
loop_
_entity_poly.entity_id
_entity_poly.type
_entity_poly.pdbx_seq_one_letter_code
_entity_poly.pdbx_strand_id
1 'polypeptide(L)'
;SIWWVVLSLTWFLAAGLKWGNEAIASYAQYFHIAAWLIPTFQTLAVLLSGAVDGDPFSGICSVGNMNMEHLRTFVLGPLVLYLILGTSFLLAGLVSLFRIRNVIKKQGGAGAGSKTDKLEKLMIRIGIFSVLYTVPATIVIGCHLFENTFHEEWLKSIACTCPSTNVMPI
;
A
#
# COMPACT_ATOMS: atom_id res chain seq x y z
N SER A 1 0.91 -2.76 -0.77
CA SER A 1 1.22 -4.17 -0.44
C SER A 1 1.32 -4.34 1.07
N ILE A 2 0.87 -5.48 1.61
CA ILE A 2 0.92 -5.76 3.06
C ILE A 2 2.36 -5.98 3.54
N TRP A 3 3.20 -6.61 2.73
CA TRP A 3 4.63 -6.74 3.01
C TRP A 3 5.31 -5.39 3.23
N TRP A 4 4.92 -4.38 2.47
CA TRP A 4 5.42 -3.02 2.67
C TRP A 4 4.92 -2.38 3.97
N VAL A 5 3.68 -2.65 4.38
CA VAL A 5 3.16 -2.19 5.68
C VAL A 5 3.92 -2.87 6.82
N VAL A 6 4.17 -4.17 6.74
CA VAL A 6 4.99 -4.92 7.71
C VAL A 6 6.43 -4.40 7.74
N LEU A 7 7.02 -4.08 6.59
CA LEU A 7 8.35 -3.46 6.53
C LEU A 7 8.37 -2.09 7.22
N SER A 8 7.34 -1.28 6.99
CA SER A 8 7.21 0.05 7.60
C SER A 8 7.01 -0.05 9.12
N LEU A 9 6.21 -1.01 9.58
CA LEU A 9 5.99 -1.31 10.99
C LEU A 9 7.28 -1.78 11.67
N THR A 10 7.95 -2.78 11.12
CA THR A 10 9.22 -3.30 11.68
C THR A 10 10.30 -2.23 11.71
N TRP A 11 10.34 -1.36 10.69
CA TRP A 11 11.21 -0.20 10.68
C TRP A 11 10.86 0.79 11.81
N PHE A 12 9.58 1.10 12.02
CA PHE A 12 9.14 1.93 13.16
C PHE A 12 9.49 1.29 14.52
N LEU A 13 9.29 -0.02 14.70
CA LEU A 13 9.64 -0.73 15.93
C LEU A 13 11.15 -0.64 16.22
N ALA A 14 11.98 -0.84 15.19
CA ALA A 14 13.42 -0.72 15.32
C ALA A 14 13.86 0.73 15.59
N ALA A 15 13.32 1.70 14.85
CA ALA A 15 13.75 3.10 14.87
C ALA A 15 13.19 3.91 16.04
N GLY A 16 11.91 3.71 16.37
CA GLY A 16 11.19 4.44 17.40
C GLY A 16 11.18 3.75 18.75
N LEU A 17 10.95 2.43 18.77
CA LEU A 17 10.89 1.65 20.01
C LEU A 17 12.21 0.95 20.35
N LYS A 18 13.26 1.12 19.53
CA LYS A 18 14.59 0.52 19.72
C LYS A 18 14.57 -1.00 19.87
N TRP A 19 13.62 -1.68 19.23
CA TRP A 19 13.56 -3.14 19.23
C TRP A 19 14.81 -3.73 18.58
N GLY A 20 15.44 -4.69 19.27
CA GLY A 20 16.53 -5.48 18.72
C GLY A 20 16.05 -6.54 17.74
N ASN A 21 16.98 -7.11 16.95
CA ASN A 21 16.66 -8.15 15.97
C ASN A 21 16.01 -9.40 16.60
N GLU A 22 16.41 -9.76 17.82
CA GLU A 22 15.83 -10.90 18.55
C GLU A 22 14.35 -10.68 18.88
N ALA A 23 13.99 -9.47 19.30
CA ALA A 23 12.60 -9.11 19.55
C ALA A 23 11.78 -9.12 18.24
N ILE A 24 12.32 -8.60 17.14
CA ILE A 24 11.61 -8.64 15.85
C ILE A 24 11.45 -10.09 15.36
N ALA A 25 12.48 -10.92 15.52
CA ALA A 25 12.48 -12.31 15.09
C ALA A 25 11.46 -13.16 15.86
N SER A 26 11.28 -12.92 17.17
CA SER A 26 10.30 -13.67 17.98
C SER A 26 8.84 -13.39 17.55
N TYR A 27 8.56 -12.21 16.99
CA TYR A 27 7.23 -11.86 16.45
C TYR A 27 7.09 -12.08 14.93
N ALA A 28 8.16 -12.47 14.23
CA ALA A 28 8.15 -12.58 12.77
C ALA A 28 7.07 -13.55 12.26
N GLN A 29 6.82 -14.65 12.97
CA GLN A 29 5.78 -15.61 12.57
C GLN A 29 4.39 -14.95 12.48
N TYR A 30 4.04 -14.07 13.43
CA TYR A 30 2.76 -13.35 13.40
C TYR A 30 2.68 -12.38 12.22
N PHE A 31 3.77 -11.66 11.94
CA PHE A 31 3.84 -10.75 10.79
C PHE A 31 3.69 -11.48 9.45
N HIS A 32 4.36 -12.62 9.30
CA HIS A 32 4.28 -13.44 8.09
C HIS A 32 2.86 -14.02 7.93
N ILE A 33 2.27 -14.57 8.99
CA ILE A 33 0.89 -15.09 8.93
C ILE A 33 -0.09 -14.00 8.50
N ALA A 34 -0.01 -12.79 9.08
CA ALA A 34 -0.85 -11.67 8.68
C ALA A 34 -0.62 -11.27 7.21
N ALA A 35 0.65 -11.20 6.77
CA ALA A 35 1.01 -10.84 5.40
C ALA A 35 0.51 -11.85 4.35
N TRP A 36 0.34 -13.12 4.72
CA TRP A 36 -0.20 -14.16 3.83
C TRP A 36 -1.72 -14.29 3.91
N LEU A 37 -2.30 -14.24 5.10
CA LEU A 37 -3.74 -14.47 5.27
C LEU A 37 -4.57 -13.32 4.72
N ILE A 38 -4.18 -12.07 4.98
CA ILE A 38 -5.00 -10.93 4.55
C ILE A 38 -5.16 -10.91 3.01
N PRO A 39 -4.11 -11.03 2.17
CA PRO A 39 -4.30 -11.09 0.72
C PRO A 39 -5.08 -12.33 0.29
N THR A 40 -4.91 -13.46 0.98
CA THR A 40 -5.67 -14.69 0.69
C THR A 40 -7.17 -14.44 0.89
N PHE A 41 -7.56 -13.78 1.98
CA PHE A 41 -8.97 -13.42 2.22
C PHE A 41 -9.48 -12.39 1.22
N GLN A 42 -8.66 -11.41 0.82
CA GLN A 42 -9.04 -10.45 -0.22
C GLN A 42 -9.32 -11.16 -1.56
N THR A 43 -8.43 -12.06 -1.98
CA THR A 43 -8.60 -12.86 -3.20
C THR A 43 -9.84 -13.75 -3.10
N LEU A 44 -10.05 -14.42 -1.96
CA LEU A 44 -11.25 -15.24 -1.75
C LEU A 44 -12.54 -14.41 -1.85
N ALA A 45 -12.57 -13.21 -1.24
CA ALA A 45 -13.71 -12.32 -1.31
C ALA A 45 -14.03 -11.90 -2.75
N VAL A 46 -12.99 -11.56 -3.53
CA VAL A 46 -13.12 -11.25 -4.97
C VAL A 46 -13.71 -12.44 -5.72
N LEU A 47 -13.17 -13.65 -5.53
CA LEU A 47 -13.62 -14.85 -6.23
C LEU A 47 -15.07 -15.19 -5.90
N LEU A 48 -15.46 -15.12 -4.62
CA LEU A 48 -16.82 -15.37 -4.18
C LEU A 48 -17.82 -14.33 -4.71
N SER A 49 -17.36 -13.09 -4.94
CA SER A 49 -18.19 -12.03 -5.52
C SER A 49 -18.32 -12.11 -7.05
N GLY A 50 -17.56 -12.98 -7.72
CA GLY A 50 -17.56 -13.05 -9.19
C GLY A 50 -17.05 -11.77 -9.87
N ALA A 51 -16.29 -10.93 -9.16
CA ALA A 51 -15.88 -9.59 -9.60
C ALA A 51 -14.67 -9.58 -10.56
N VAL A 52 -14.24 -10.75 -11.05
CA VAL A 52 -13.10 -10.87 -11.97
C VAL A 52 -13.56 -10.64 -13.40
N ASP A 53 -12.96 -9.66 -14.07
CA ASP A 53 -13.23 -9.27 -15.45
C ASP A 53 -11.96 -9.20 -16.30
N GLY A 54 -12.12 -9.39 -17.61
CA GLY A 54 -11.01 -9.33 -18.57
C GLY A 54 -10.76 -7.91 -19.05
N ASP A 55 -9.49 -7.50 -19.11
CA ASP A 55 -9.08 -6.26 -19.79
C ASP A 55 -8.76 -6.55 -21.26
N PRO A 56 -9.51 -5.98 -22.23
CA PRO A 56 -9.26 -6.18 -23.66
C PRO A 56 -7.95 -5.56 -24.15
N PHE A 57 -7.35 -4.61 -23.42
CA PHE A 57 -6.13 -3.92 -23.84
C PHE A 57 -4.87 -4.67 -23.39
N SER A 58 -4.79 -5.06 -22.12
CA SER A 58 -3.63 -5.77 -21.58
C SER A 58 -3.72 -7.30 -21.70
N GLY A 59 -4.91 -7.85 -21.95
CA GLY A 59 -5.14 -9.28 -22.11
C GLY A 59 -5.05 -10.07 -20.80
N ILE A 60 -5.15 -9.41 -19.64
CA ILE A 60 -5.17 -10.06 -18.32
C ILE A 60 -6.57 -10.06 -17.71
N CYS A 61 -6.82 -11.01 -16.81
CA CYS A 61 -7.99 -11.01 -15.94
C CYS A 61 -7.63 -10.27 -14.65
N SER A 62 -8.39 -9.25 -14.30
CA SER A 62 -8.22 -8.46 -13.06
C SER A 62 -9.58 -8.09 -12.50
N VAL A 63 -9.62 -7.23 -11.49
CA VAL A 63 -10.87 -6.84 -10.83
C VAL A 63 -11.13 -5.37 -11.11
N GLY A 64 -12.34 -5.07 -11.54
CA GLY A 64 -12.80 -3.70 -11.69
C GLY A 64 -12.33 -3.03 -12.97
N ASN A 65 -12.11 -3.80 -14.04
CA ASN A 65 -11.82 -3.26 -15.37
C ASN A 65 -13.06 -2.62 -16.01
N MET A 66 -14.22 -3.29 -15.91
CA MET A 66 -15.51 -2.84 -16.46
C MET A 66 -16.47 -2.36 -15.39
N ASN A 67 -16.30 -2.82 -14.14
CA ASN A 67 -17.14 -2.42 -13.02
C ASN A 67 -16.37 -1.55 -12.01
N MET A 68 -16.63 -0.25 -12.05
CA MET A 68 -15.98 0.74 -11.17
C MET A 68 -16.33 0.56 -9.69
N GLU A 69 -17.46 -0.07 -9.35
CA GLU A 69 -17.80 -0.40 -7.96
C GLU A 69 -16.83 -1.46 -7.40
N HIS A 70 -16.52 -2.49 -8.18
CA HIS A 70 -15.54 -3.51 -7.82
C HIS A 70 -14.13 -2.94 -7.73
N LEU A 71 -13.76 -2.02 -8.63
CA LEU A 71 -12.48 -1.30 -8.56
C LEU A 71 -12.34 -0.53 -7.24
N ARG A 72 -13.37 0.23 -6.84
CA ARG A 72 -13.35 1.02 -5.60
C ARG A 72 -13.24 0.13 -4.36
N THR A 73 -14.05 -0.92 -4.31
CA THR A 73 -14.21 -1.77 -3.12
C THR A 73 -13.05 -2.74 -2.92
N PHE A 74 -12.64 -3.46 -3.97
CA PHE A 74 -11.65 -4.53 -3.87
C PHE A 74 -10.21 -4.08 -4.14
N VAL A 75 -10.01 -3.00 -4.90
CA VAL A 75 -8.66 -2.52 -5.27
C VAL A 75 -8.33 -1.23 -4.54
N LEU A 76 -9.07 -0.16 -4.80
CA LEU A 76 -8.74 1.18 -4.29
C LEU A 76 -8.82 1.27 -2.76
N GLY A 77 -9.91 0.76 -2.17
CA GLY A 77 -10.12 0.78 -0.72
C GLY A 77 -8.96 0.16 0.05
N PRO A 78 -8.59 -1.11 -0.21
CA PRO A 78 -7.44 -1.73 0.43
C PRO A 78 -6.11 -1.04 0.12
N LEU A 79 -5.90 -0.57 -1.10
CA LEU A 79 -4.65 0.10 -1.49
C LEU A 79 -4.44 1.40 -0.70
N VAL A 80 -5.50 2.21 -0.55
CA VAL A 80 -5.51 3.43 0.26
C VAL A 80 -5.32 3.11 1.73
N LEU A 81 -6.04 2.11 2.27
CA LEU A 81 -5.89 1.69 3.67
C LEU A 81 -4.45 1.29 3.98
N TYR A 82 -3.84 0.45 3.13
CA TYR A 82 -2.45 0.03 3.30
C TYR A 82 -1.49 1.20 3.21
N LEU A 83 -1.71 2.13 2.27
CA LEU A 83 -0.89 3.33 2.14
C LEU A 83 -0.96 4.20 3.40
N ILE A 84 -2.16 4.48 3.93
CA ILE A 84 -2.34 5.27 5.16
C ILE A 84 -1.64 4.60 6.34
N LEU A 85 -1.85 3.30 6.53
CA LEU A 85 -1.22 2.57 7.63
C LEU A 85 0.31 2.58 7.52
N GLY A 86 0.87 2.23 6.36
CA GLY A 86 2.33 2.21 6.19
C GLY A 86 2.96 3.60 6.29
N THR A 87 2.34 4.62 5.69
CA THR A 87 2.83 6.01 5.81
C THR A 87 2.77 6.52 7.24
N SER A 88 1.74 6.17 8.01
CA SER A 88 1.67 6.54 9.44
C SER A 88 2.84 5.95 10.24
N PHE A 89 3.22 4.69 10.01
CA PHE A 89 4.39 4.07 10.64
C PHE A 89 5.70 4.70 10.19
N LEU A 90 5.85 5.03 8.90
CA LEU A 90 7.03 5.72 8.39
C LEU A 90 7.18 7.12 9.00
N LEU A 91 6.10 7.89 9.11
CA LEU A 91 6.13 9.21 9.75
C LEU A 91 6.48 9.10 11.23
N ALA A 92 5.86 8.17 11.96
CA ALA A 92 6.16 7.93 13.37
C ALA A 92 7.63 7.53 13.60
N GLY A 93 8.18 6.68 12.73
CA GLY A 93 9.58 6.26 12.81
C GLY A 93 10.55 7.40 12.45
N LEU A 94 10.22 8.21 11.44
CA LEU A 94 11.02 9.39 11.08
C LEU A 94 11.05 10.41 12.22
N VAL A 95 9.89 10.76 12.79
CA VAL A 95 9.78 11.68 13.93
C VAL A 95 10.59 11.17 15.12
N SER A 96 10.53 9.86 15.41
CA SER A 96 11.28 9.26 16.50
C SER A 96 12.79 9.33 16.29
N LEU A 97 13.27 9.05 15.07
CA LEU A 97 14.68 9.19 14.71
C LEU A 97 15.16 10.63 14.82
N PHE A 98 14.40 11.60 14.29
CA PHE A 98 14.74 13.01 14.38
C PHE A 98 14.81 13.49 15.84
N ARG A 99 13.85 13.08 16.69
CA ARG A 99 13.85 13.42 18.12
C ARG A 99 15.11 12.90 18.82
N ILE A 100 15.48 11.63 18.59
CA ILE A 100 16.67 11.02 19.17
C ILE A 100 17.95 11.73 18.70
N ARG A 101 18.09 11.96 17.39
CA ARG A 101 19.27 12.66 16.83
C ARG A 101 19.41 14.09 17.34
N ASN A 102 18.30 14.79 17.55
CA ASN A 102 18.30 16.17 18.04
C ASN A 102 18.72 16.24 19.52
N VAL A 103 18.32 15.27 20.35
CA VAL A 103 18.77 15.16 21.76
C VAL A 103 20.25 14.81 21.85
N ILE A 104 20.73 13.84 21.06
CA ILE A 104 22.14 13.42 21.05
C ILE A 104 23.07 14.56 20.58
N LYS A 105 22.67 15.31 19.53
CA LYS A 105 23.41 16.50 19.09
C LYS A 105 23.51 17.58 20.18
N LYS A 106 22.49 17.71 21.04
CA LYS A 106 22.49 18.65 22.16
C LYS A 106 23.32 18.19 23.37
N GLN A 107 23.55 16.89 23.53
CA GLN A 107 24.28 16.31 24.68
C GLN A 107 25.77 16.01 24.41
N GLY A 108 26.35 16.44 23.29
CA GLY A 108 27.80 16.35 23.09
C GLY A 108 28.32 14.92 22.91
N GLY A 109 27.80 14.18 21.93
CA GLY A 109 28.57 13.25 21.08
C GLY A 109 29.41 12.13 21.73
N ALA A 110 29.15 11.72 22.96
CA ALA A 110 29.96 10.68 23.62
C ALA A 110 29.36 9.27 23.45
N GLY A 111 29.94 8.51 22.53
CA GLY A 111 30.25 7.07 22.67
C GLY A 111 29.10 6.06 22.69
N ALA A 112 28.84 5.42 21.54
CA ALA A 112 28.27 4.06 21.51
C ALA A 112 28.54 3.35 20.17
N GLY A 113 29.55 2.47 20.16
CA GLY A 113 29.46 1.15 19.51
C GLY A 113 29.66 1.02 17.99
N SER A 114 30.83 0.54 17.58
CA SER A 114 31.09 0.02 16.22
C SER A 114 30.10 -1.06 15.72
N LYS A 115 29.41 -1.77 16.63
CA LYS A 115 28.37 -2.77 16.27
C LYS A 115 27.01 -2.14 15.94
N THR A 116 26.65 -0.99 16.52
CA THR A 116 25.39 -0.30 16.27
C THR A 116 25.38 0.45 14.94
N ASP A 117 26.54 0.89 14.45
CA ASP A 117 26.68 1.57 13.15
C ASP A 117 26.21 0.73 11.95
N LYS A 118 26.45 -0.59 11.98
CA LYS A 118 26.01 -1.50 10.90
C LYS A 118 24.48 -1.64 10.89
N LEU A 119 23.87 -1.74 12.07
CA LEU A 119 22.43 -1.82 12.22
C LEU A 119 21.76 -0.49 11.85
N GLU A 120 22.34 0.64 12.26
CA GLU A 120 21.85 1.97 11.89
C GLU A 120 21.90 2.20 10.37
N LYS A 121 23.00 1.81 9.70
CA LYS A 121 23.12 1.87 8.24
C LYS A 121 22.07 0.99 7.54
N LEU A 122 21.82 -0.20 8.06
CA LEU A 122 20.78 -1.10 7.53
C LEU A 122 19.38 -0.48 7.69
N MET A 123 19.09 0.07 8.86
CA MET A 123 17.82 0.72 9.15
C MET A 123 17.57 1.96 8.29
N ILE A 124 18.58 2.81 8.07
CA ILE A 124 18.47 3.96 7.17
C ILE A 124 18.16 3.49 5.74
N ARG A 125 18.84 2.45 5.25
CA ARG A 125 18.61 1.89 3.92
C ARG A 125 17.18 1.37 3.75
N ILE A 126 16.68 0.63 4.74
CA ILE A 126 15.30 0.12 4.75
C ILE A 126 14.29 1.29 4.76
N GLY A 127 14.57 2.34 5.53
CA GLY A 127 13.74 3.54 5.58
C GLY A 127 13.65 4.25 4.22
N ILE A 128 14.79 4.47 3.55
CA ILE A 128 14.83 5.08 2.21
C ILE A 128 14.04 4.25 1.21
N PHE A 129 14.26 2.93 1.19
CA PHE A 129 13.53 2.03 0.30
C PHE A 129 12.01 2.08 0.54
N SER A 130 11.60 2.14 1.80
CA SER A 130 10.18 2.20 2.18
C SER A 130 9.51 3.51 1.77
N VAL A 131 10.21 4.64 1.87
CA VAL A 131 9.75 5.95 1.36
C VAL A 131 9.71 5.95 -0.17
N LEU A 132 10.71 5.40 -0.86
CA LEU A 132 10.69 5.33 -2.32
C LEU A 132 9.52 4.51 -2.85
N TYR A 133 9.07 3.48 -2.12
CA TYR A 133 7.90 2.68 -2.49
C TYR A 133 6.58 3.46 -2.42
N THR A 134 6.47 4.52 -1.61
CA THR A 134 5.23 5.30 -1.54
C THR A 134 4.92 6.01 -2.85
N VAL A 135 5.94 6.45 -3.58
CA VAL A 135 5.79 7.19 -4.85
C VAL A 135 5.04 6.37 -5.90
N PRO A 136 5.50 5.19 -6.35
CA PRO A 136 4.76 4.38 -7.31
C PRO A 136 3.40 3.94 -6.76
N ALA A 137 3.27 3.66 -5.46
CA ALA A 137 1.98 3.31 -4.87
C ALA A 137 0.95 4.46 -4.98
N THR A 138 1.35 5.70 -4.71
CA THR A 138 0.49 6.88 -4.88
C THR A 138 0.14 7.14 -6.35
N ILE A 139 1.08 6.92 -7.27
CA ILE A 139 0.85 7.05 -8.71
C ILE A 139 -0.21 6.04 -9.15
N VAL A 140 -0.09 4.77 -8.75
CA VAL A 140 -1.07 3.72 -9.08
C VAL A 140 -2.47 4.05 -8.54
N ILE A 141 -2.57 4.55 -7.30
CA ILE A 141 -3.85 5.04 -6.75
C ILE A 141 -4.39 6.19 -7.61
N GLY A 142 -3.53 7.14 -8.00
CA GLY A 142 -3.90 8.24 -8.89
C GLY A 142 -4.42 7.76 -10.24
N CYS A 143 -3.78 6.77 -10.85
CA CYS A 143 -4.23 6.15 -12.10
C CYS A 143 -5.62 5.52 -11.95
N HIS A 144 -5.85 4.72 -10.89
CA HIS A 144 -7.17 4.12 -10.66
C HIS A 144 -8.27 5.15 -10.35
N LEU A 145 -7.94 6.23 -9.64
CA LEU A 145 -8.89 7.34 -9.41
C LEU A 145 -9.23 8.06 -10.71
N PHE A 146 -8.23 8.30 -11.55
CA PHE A 146 -8.42 8.90 -12.87
C PHE A 146 -9.30 8.01 -13.75
N GLU A 147 -8.94 6.73 -13.88
CA GLU A 147 -9.73 5.73 -14.59
C GLU A 147 -11.18 5.71 -14.08
N ASN A 148 -11.39 5.55 -12.77
CA ASN A 148 -12.71 5.56 -12.16
C ASN A 148 -13.54 6.83 -12.43
N THR A 149 -12.91 7.97 -12.68
CA THR A 149 -13.60 9.24 -12.94
C THR A 149 -14.01 9.36 -14.40
N PHE A 150 -13.15 8.95 -15.32
CA PHE A 150 -13.35 9.13 -16.76
C PHE A 150 -13.90 7.89 -17.48
N HIS A 151 -13.98 6.74 -16.81
CA HIS A 151 -14.41 5.46 -17.39
C HIS A 151 -15.76 5.57 -18.12
N GLU A 152 -16.77 6.17 -17.46
CA GLU A 152 -18.12 6.33 -18.02
C GLU A 152 -18.14 7.22 -19.27
N GLU A 153 -17.30 8.25 -19.30
CA GLU A 153 -17.20 9.16 -20.45
C GLU A 153 -16.55 8.46 -21.64
N TRP A 154 -15.48 7.71 -21.40
CA TRP A 154 -14.81 6.91 -22.42
C TRP A 154 -15.74 5.86 -23.00
N LEU A 155 -16.47 5.12 -22.17
CA LEU A 155 -17.45 4.13 -22.63
C LEU A 155 -18.56 4.76 -23.47
N LYS A 156 -19.11 5.90 -23.05
CA LYS A 156 -20.15 6.62 -23.81
C LYS A 156 -19.65 7.12 -25.16
N SER A 157 -18.40 7.57 -25.25
CA SER A 157 -17.82 8.05 -26.51
C SER A 157 -17.67 6.96 -27.57
N ILE A 158 -17.58 5.71 -27.16
CA ILE A 158 -17.42 4.53 -28.04
C ILE A 158 -18.76 3.86 -28.30
N ALA A 159 -19.77 4.09 -27.43
CA ALA A 159 -21.11 3.55 -27.60
C ALA A 159 -21.82 4.18 -28.82
N CYS A 160 -22.47 3.34 -29.64
CA CYS A 160 -23.31 3.83 -30.73
C CYS A 160 -24.50 4.61 -30.19
N THR A 161 -24.88 5.70 -30.86
CA THR A 161 -26.13 6.41 -30.60
C THR A 161 -27.30 5.53 -30.99
N CYS A 162 -27.98 4.93 -30.02
CA CYS A 162 -29.24 4.24 -30.27
C CYS A 162 -30.28 5.28 -30.74
N PRO A 163 -30.94 5.09 -31.91
CA PRO A 163 -32.10 5.90 -32.26
C PRO A 163 -33.17 5.64 -31.20
N SER A 164 -33.61 6.69 -30.49
CA SER A 164 -34.69 6.61 -29.50
C SER A 164 -35.92 6.00 -30.15
N THR A 165 -36.12 4.70 -29.97
CA THR A 165 -37.34 4.04 -30.42
C THR A 165 -38.40 4.41 -29.38
N ASN A 166 -39.15 5.48 -29.66
CA ASN A 166 -40.45 5.71 -29.07
C ASN A 166 -41.35 4.53 -29.48
N VAL A 167 -41.16 3.36 -28.87
CA VAL A 167 -42.13 2.28 -28.94
C VAL A 167 -43.24 2.69 -27.99
N MET A 168 -44.24 3.41 -28.52
CA MET A 168 -45.54 3.50 -27.86
C MET A 168 -46.07 2.07 -27.69
N PRO A 169 -46.43 1.64 -26.47
CA PRO A 169 -47.16 0.39 -26.31
C PRO A 169 -48.54 0.57 -26.96
N ILE A 170 -48.86 -0.29 -27.92
CA ILE A 170 -50.22 -0.45 -28.48
C ILE A 170 -50.96 -1.46 -27.60
#